data_AF-A0A133XYJ7-F1
#
_entry.id   AF-A0A133XYJ7-F1
#
_cell.length_a   1.000
_cell.length_b   1.000
_cell.length_c   1.000
_cell.angle_alpha   90.00
_cell.angle_beta   90.00
_cell.angle_gamma   90.00
#
_symmetry.space_group_name_H-M   'P 1'
#
loop_
_entity.id
_entity.type
_entity.pdbx_description
1 polymer ?
#
loop_
_entity_poly.entity_id
_entity_poly.type
_entity_poly.pdbx_seq_one_letter_code
_entity_poly.pdbx_strand_id
1 'polypeptide(L)'
;MSSSKRDLSFLRYIALTHPKLPKKSVLLHKEAFYRGLEKFLSCGRVYTLSLFPRRFQGRRCRRQYHCEREVKRDPHLGWQRKLKGVGEMNDLHFENIRRDYAQHSLSRKDMPSDPFEKVHQWLQDAVEAKVIEPTAVIVATSTPDGHPSMRTVLLKEVLHNEFIFYSNYESRKGQQMKANPHVALTFLWHELERQIHVEGTVRVLEPELSDAYFDQRPYTSRVGARISPQSHPIPAREFIMTEFAKESLKFLGRKVPRPATWGGFAVKAERIEFWQGRKSRLHDRFLYLPEEDGTWSLTRLAP
;
A
#
# COMPACT_ATOMS: atom_id res chain seq x y z
N MET A 1 15.12 25.75 -0.71
CA MET A 1 16.23 25.32 -1.60
C MET A 1 16.88 23.99 -1.14
N SER A 2 16.11 22.96 -0.77
CA SER A 2 16.65 21.71 -0.18
C SER A 2 16.56 20.45 -1.06
N SER A 3 15.77 20.46 -2.15
CA SER A 3 15.61 19.31 -3.05
C SER A 3 16.89 19.00 -3.83
N SER A 4 17.44 20.00 -4.53
CA SER A 4 18.47 19.81 -5.56
C SER A 4 19.74 19.08 -5.09
N LYS A 5 20.10 19.21 -3.80
CA LYS A 5 21.23 18.46 -3.21
C LYS A 5 21.00 16.95 -3.14
N ARG A 6 19.75 16.48 -2.99
CA ARG A 6 19.39 15.05 -3.07
C ARG A 6 19.21 14.59 -4.52
N ASP A 7 18.58 15.41 -5.35
CA ASP A 7 18.39 15.09 -6.78
C ASP A 7 19.75 14.84 -7.48
N LEU A 8 20.75 15.67 -7.18
CA LEU A 8 22.11 15.52 -7.70
C LEU A 8 22.84 14.27 -7.18
N SER A 9 22.60 13.82 -5.94
CA SER A 9 23.29 12.63 -5.40
C SER A 9 22.82 11.34 -6.07
N PHE A 10 21.53 11.24 -6.43
CA PHE A 10 20.99 10.07 -7.12
C PHE A 10 21.44 9.98 -8.59
N LEU A 11 21.45 11.10 -9.32
CA LEU A 11 22.01 11.16 -10.68
C LEU A 11 23.50 10.81 -10.68
N ARG A 12 24.24 11.23 -9.66
CA ARG A 12 25.66 10.89 -9.48
C ARG A 12 25.89 9.40 -9.19
N TYR A 13 25.01 8.76 -8.42
CA TYR A 13 25.05 7.32 -8.20
C TYR A 13 24.90 6.54 -9.51
N ILE A 14 23.86 6.85 -10.30
CA ILE A 14 23.63 6.23 -11.64
C ILE A 14 24.84 6.41 -12.57
N ALA A 15 25.46 7.60 -12.57
CA ALA A 15 26.64 7.89 -13.37
C ALA A 15 27.93 7.15 -12.94
N LEU A 16 27.98 6.64 -11.70
CA LEU A 16 29.11 5.90 -11.16
C LEU A 16 28.93 4.37 -11.23
N THR A 17 27.70 3.85 -11.22
CA THR A 17 27.44 2.39 -11.21
C THR A 17 27.35 1.73 -12.58
N HIS A 18 27.30 2.49 -13.69
CA HIS A 18 27.08 1.93 -15.03
C HIS A 18 28.14 2.37 -16.07
N PRO A 19 29.07 1.48 -16.48
CA PRO A 19 30.22 1.84 -17.31
C PRO A 19 29.91 2.03 -18.82
N LYS A 20 28.64 2.03 -19.24
CA LYS A 20 28.20 2.12 -20.65
C LYS A 20 27.49 3.42 -21.03
N LEU A 21 27.60 4.49 -20.22
CA LEU A 21 27.20 5.84 -20.65
C LEU A 21 28.25 6.45 -21.62
N PRO A 22 27.85 7.10 -22.73
CA PRO A 22 28.79 7.60 -23.73
C PRO A 22 29.64 8.76 -23.20
N LYS A 23 30.96 8.58 -23.19
CA LYS A 23 31.95 9.51 -22.59
C LYS A 23 32.23 10.78 -23.45
N LYS A 24 31.22 11.52 -23.88
CA LYS A 24 31.37 12.84 -24.55
C LYS A 24 30.29 13.85 -24.13
N SER A 25 30.37 14.34 -22.88
CA SER A 25 29.69 15.57 -22.43
C SER A 25 30.15 16.05 -21.04
N VAL A 26 30.47 15.13 -20.12
CA VAL A 26 30.85 15.46 -18.73
C VAL A 26 32.34 15.83 -18.60
N LEU A 27 32.74 16.97 -19.18
CA LEU A 27 34.14 17.43 -19.17
C LEU A 27 34.32 18.97 -19.11
N LEU A 28 33.48 19.64 -18.33
CA LEU A 28 33.72 21.02 -17.84
C LEU A 28 33.56 21.05 -16.30
N HIS A 29 34.37 21.85 -15.63
CA HIS A 29 34.43 22.02 -14.15
C HIS A 29 34.68 20.73 -13.32
N LYS A 30 35.86 20.12 -13.48
CA LYS A 30 36.37 19.10 -12.53
C LYS A 30 37.03 19.67 -11.26
N GLU A 31 37.66 20.84 -11.34
CA GLU A 31 38.60 21.31 -10.30
C GLU A 31 37.94 21.77 -9.00
N ALA A 32 36.71 22.31 -9.05
CA ALA A 32 35.99 22.77 -7.87
C ALA A 32 35.57 21.61 -6.92
N PHE A 33 35.61 20.36 -7.38
CA PHE A 33 35.09 19.23 -6.60
C PHE A 33 36.10 18.61 -5.61
N TYR A 34 37.40 18.60 -5.94
CA TYR A 34 38.36 17.77 -5.21
C TYR A 34 38.84 18.35 -3.87
N ARG A 35 38.81 19.67 -3.67
CA ARG A 35 39.29 20.32 -2.43
C ARG A 35 38.39 20.11 -1.19
N GLY A 36 37.32 19.31 -1.30
CA GLY A 36 36.36 19.06 -0.22
C GLY A 36 36.41 17.67 0.43
N LEU A 37 37.23 16.73 -0.07
CA LEU A 37 37.07 15.30 0.28
C LEU A 37 37.97 14.79 1.42
N GLU A 38 39.08 15.46 1.73
CA GLU A 38 40.14 14.93 2.63
C GLU A 38 39.80 14.98 4.15
N LYS A 39 38.65 15.55 4.54
CA LYS A 39 38.29 15.78 5.96
C LYS A 39 37.23 14.84 6.55
N PHE A 40 36.84 13.77 5.87
CA PHE A 40 35.66 12.96 6.28
C PHE A 40 35.84 11.43 6.31
N LEU A 41 37.08 10.92 6.37
CA LEU A 41 37.38 9.47 6.41
C LEU A 41 38.28 9.07 7.59
N SER A 42 37.98 9.54 8.78
CA SER A 42 38.51 9.01 10.05
C SER A 42 37.34 8.72 11.03
N CYS A 43 37.41 7.57 11.73
CA CYS A 43 36.33 6.95 12.51
C CYS A 43 35.06 6.58 11.70
N GLY A 44 34.63 5.32 11.56
CA GLY A 44 35.24 4.06 11.95
C GLY A 44 34.78 3.47 13.28
N ARG A 45 33.85 2.50 13.24
CA ARG A 45 33.76 1.31 14.12
C ARG A 45 32.71 0.30 13.60
N VAL A 46 32.93 -0.97 13.93
CA VAL A 46 32.04 -2.13 13.69
C VAL A 46 31.99 -2.92 14.99
N TYR A 47 30.87 -3.58 15.31
CA TYR A 47 30.74 -4.45 16.48
C TYR A 47 29.97 -5.74 16.17
N THR A 48 30.49 -6.87 16.64
CA THR A 48 29.85 -8.19 16.71
C THR A 48 30.43 -8.95 17.90
N LEU A 49 29.60 -9.53 18.79
CA LEU A 49 29.93 -10.66 19.70
C LEU A 49 28.78 -10.97 20.68
N SER A 50 28.50 -12.26 20.89
CA SER A 50 27.92 -12.82 22.13
C SER A 50 28.18 -14.34 22.18
N LEU A 51 28.07 -14.97 23.36
CA LEU A 51 28.56 -16.33 23.64
C LEU A 51 27.58 -17.19 24.49
N PHE A 52 27.87 -18.51 24.51
CA PHE A 52 27.22 -19.65 25.20
C PHE A 52 27.20 -19.55 26.76
N PRO A 53 26.44 -20.36 27.56
CA PRO A 53 26.46 -21.86 27.59
C PRO A 53 25.13 -22.61 27.93
N ARG A 54 25.19 -23.77 28.62
CA ARG A 54 24.22 -24.91 28.58
C ARG A 54 23.83 -25.52 29.96
N ARG A 55 22.71 -26.27 29.95
CA ARG A 55 22.39 -27.56 30.67
C ARG A 55 22.14 -27.62 32.19
N PHE A 56 21.23 -28.55 32.57
CA PHE A 56 21.17 -29.30 33.86
C PHE A 56 20.53 -30.72 33.65
N GLN A 57 20.60 -31.65 34.63
CA GLN A 57 20.12 -33.05 34.54
C GLN A 57 19.71 -33.71 35.90
N GLY A 58 18.79 -34.70 35.89
CA GLY A 58 18.43 -35.64 37.00
C GLY A 58 16.88 -35.76 37.20
N ARG A 59 16.15 -36.91 37.28
CA ARG A 59 16.29 -38.29 37.87
C ARG A 59 16.08 -38.30 39.41
N ARG A 60 15.37 -39.23 40.09
CA ARG A 60 14.79 -40.61 39.88
C ARG A 60 13.74 -40.88 41.04
N CYS A 61 12.91 -41.94 41.25
CA CYS A 61 12.41 -43.16 40.54
C CYS A 61 11.26 -43.88 41.34
N ARG A 62 10.40 -44.73 40.70
CA ARG A 62 9.49 -45.80 41.28
C ARG A 62 8.23 -45.33 42.06
N ARG A 63 7.11 -46.09 42.23
CA ARG A 63 6.66 -47.50 41.91
C ARG A 63 5.11 -47.45 41.64
N GLN A 64 4.54 -48.01 40.56
CA GLN A 64 3.96 -49.38 40.39
C GLN A 64 2.62 -49.69 41.12
N TYR A 65 1.53 -49.96 40.36
CA TYR A 65 0.47 -50.97 40.61
C TYR A 65 -0.43 -51.19 39.36
N HIS A 66 -1.25 -52.25 39.34
CA HIS A 66 -2.08 -52.71 38.20
C HIS A 66 -3.55 -52.26 38.28
N CYS A 67 -4.24 -52.18 37.13
CA CYS A 67 -5.63 -52.63 36.98
C CYS A 67 -5.90 -53.08 35.52
N GLU A 68 -7.07 -53.66 35.25
CA GLU A 68 -7.44 -54.33 33.98
C GLU A 68 -8.52 -53.60 33.15
N ARG A 69 -8.64 -53.97 31.86
CA ARG A 69 -9.83 -53.93 30.95
C ARG A 69 -10.73 -52.68 31.01
N GLU A 70 -10.92 -51.96 29.90
CA GLU A 70 -11.79 -52.38 28.80
C GLU A 70 -11.44 -51.69 27.47
N VAL A 71 -11.52 -52.40 26.35
CA VAL A 71 -11.46 -51.81 25.00
C VAL A 71 -12.88 -51.73 24.43
N LYS A 72 -13.58 -50.62 24.70
CA LYS A 72 -14.81 -50.27 23.98
C LYS A 72 -14.42 -49.62 22.64
N ARG A 73 -15.09 -50.04 21.56
CA ARG A 73 -14.78 -49.60 20.19
C ARG A 73 -15.32 -48.19 19.96
N ASP A 74 -14.45 -47.27 19.56
CA ASP A 74 -14.86 -46.01 18.94
C ASP A 74 -15.18 -46.27 17.45
N PRO A 75 -16.39 -45.90 16.94
CA PRO A 75 -16.79 -46.17 15.57
C PRO A 75 -16.21 -45.19 14.52
N HIS A 76 -15.40 -44.20 14.89
CA HIS A 76 -14.91 -43.16 13.97
C HIS A 76 -13.56 -43.47 13.30
N LEU A 77 -13.45 -44.65 12.67
CA LEU A 77 -12.29 -45.03 11.83
C LEU A 77 -12.62 -44.96 10.33
N GLY A 78 -12.53 -43.73 9.80
CA GLY A 78 -12.68 -43.37 8.39
C GLY A 78 -12.85 -41.85 8.31
N TRP A 79 -11.99 -41.07 7.66
CA TRP A 79 -11.26 -41.38 6.43
C TRP A 79 -9.75 -41.14 6.54
N GLN A 80 -8.93 -42.19 6.40
CA GLN A 80 -7.49 -42.03 6.08
C GLN A 80 -7.24 -42.37 4.61
N ARG A 81 -7.26 -41.36 3.73
CA ARG A 81 -6.79 -41.50 2.35
C ARG A 81 -5.27 -41.69 2.35
N LYS A 82 -4.80 -42.93 2.23
CA LYS A 82 -3.39 -43.25 1.94
C LYS A 82 -3.03 -42.82 0.51
N LEU A 83 -2.68 -41.55 0.33
CA LEU A 83 -1.96 -41.08 -0.86
C LEU A 83 -0.46 -41.07 -0.56
N LYS A 84 0.23 -42.15 -0.92
CA LYS A 84 1.71 -42.16 -0.95
C LYS A 84 2.18 -41.41 -2.19
N GLY A 85 3.18 -40.53 -2.05
CA GLY A 85 4.04 -40.15 -3.17
C GLY A 85 3.73 -38.86 -3.91
N VAL A 86 3.23 -37.83 -3.23
CA VAL A 86 3.47 -36.43 -3.62
C VAL A 86 4.08 -35.74 -2.40
N GLY A 87 5.03 -34.82 -2.60
CA GLY A 87 5.66 -34.10 -1.49
C GLY A 87 4.64 -33.22 -0.76
N GLU A 88 4.57 -33.34 0.57
CA GLU A 88 3.68 -32.54 1.40
C GLU A 88 4.08 -31.05 1.31
N MET A 89 3.26 -30.27 0.60
CA MET A 89 3.21 -28.83 0.86
C MET A 89 2.60 -28.65 2.24
N ASN A 90 3.32 -28.04 3.17
CA ASN A 90 2.78 -27.72 4.49
C ASN A 90 1.68 -26.67 4.33
N ASP A 91 0.41 -27.09 4.49
CA ASP A 91 -0.73 -26.18 4.49
C ASP A 91 -0.60 -25.13 5.60
N LEU A 92 -0.88 -23.87 5.26
CA LEU A 92 -0.66 -22.73 6.15
C LEU A 92 -1.89 -22.43 7.01
N HIS A 93 -1.93 -23.00 8.20
CA HIS A 93 -3.00 -22.78 9.19
C HIS A 93 -2.77 -21.51 10.03
N PHE A 94 -3.70 -20.56 9.98
CA PHE A 94 -3.59 -19.25 10.66
C PHE A 94 -4.60 -19.03 11.81
N GLU A 95 -5.39 -20.05 12.16
CA GLU A 95 -6.58 -19.97 13.04
C GLU A 95 -6.36 -19.37 14.45
N ASN A 96 -5.10 -19.42 14.92
CA ASN A 96 -4.66 -18.94 16.23
C ASN A 96 -4.07 -17.52 16.22
N ILE A 97 -3.85 -16.91 15.04
CA ILE A 97 -3.38 -15.51 14.96
C ILE A 97 -4.58 -14.59 15.22
N ARG A 98 -4.69 -14.10 16.45
CA ARG A 98 -5.80 -13.25 16.90
C ARG A 98 -5.30 -12.05 17.70
N ARG A 99 -5.94 -10.91 17.49
CA ARG A 99 -5.79 -9.67 18.26
C ARG A 99 -7.18 -9.27 18.75
N ASP A 100 -7.30 -8.88 20.02
CA ASP A 100 -8.52 -8.26 20.55
C ASP A 100 -8.45 -6.76 20.28
N TYR A 101 -9.55 -6.17 19.81
CA TYR A 101 -9.63 -4.76 19.43
C TYR A 101 -10.30 -3.98 20.55
N ALA A 102 -9.69 -2.90 21.01
CA ALA A 102 -10.04 -2.29 22.30
C ALA A 102 -9.92 -0.76 22.36
N GLN A 103 -9.36 -0.10 21.34
CA GLN A 103 -8.91 1.29 21.48
C GLN A 103 -10.06 2.31 21.46
N HIS A 104 -11.06 2.11 20.60
CA HIS A 104 -12.16 3.07 20.40
C HIS A 104 -13.52 2.39 20.22
N SER A 105 -14.58 3.18 20.16
CA SER A 105 -15.96 2.78 19.88
C SER A 105 -16.63 3.81 18.97
N LEU A 106 -17.69 3.41 18.27
CA LEU A 106 -18.42 4.28 17.36
C LEU A 106 -19.93 4.10 17.60
N SER A 107 -20.62 5.14 18.07
CA SER A 107 -22.06 5.14 18.36
C SER A 107 -22.84 5.99 17.35
N ARG A 108 -24.18 5.87 17.32
CA ARG A 108 -25.03 6.67 16.41
C ARG A 108 -24.94 8.18 16.69
N LYS A 109 -24.54 8.60 17.89
CA LYS A 109 -24.36 10.02 18.24
C LYS A 109 -23.07 10.61 17.67
N ASP A 110 -22.09 9.77 17.35
CA ASP A 110 -20.81 10.20 16.80
C ASP A 110 -20.86 10.37 15.27
N MET A 111 -21.97 9.98 14.63
CA MET A 111 -22.13 9.95 13.18
C MET A 111 -22.86 11.20 12.67
N PRO A 112 -22.21 12.06 11.86
CA PRO A 112 -22.84 13.24 11.24
C PRO A 112 -23.87 12.85 10.16
N SER A 113 -24.62 13.83 9.66
CA SER A 113 -25.54 13.65 8.53
C SER A 113 -24.82 13.48 7.19
N ASP A 114 -23.76 14.26 6.94
CA ASP A 114 -22.90 14.06 5.78
C ASP A 114 -21.76 13.08 6.12
N PRO A 115 -21.63 11.91 5.45
CA PRO A 115 -20.52 10.99 5.69
C PRO A 115 -19.14 11.61 5.44
N PHE A 116 -19.02 12.62 4.58
CA PHE A 116 -17.73 13.23 4.24
C PHE A 116 -17.11 13.99 5.43
N GLU A 117 -17.91 14.55 6.34
CA GLU A 117 -17.41 15.06 7.62
C GLU A 117 -16.66 13.97 8.41
N LYS A 118 -17.21 12.75 8.44
CA LYS A 118 -16.57 11.60 9.12
C LYS A 118 -15.34 11.09 8.37
N VAL A 119 -15.36 11.12 7.03
CA VAL A 119 -14.18 10.81 6.19
C VAL A 119 -13.04 11.79 6.50
N HIS A 120 -13.32 13.10 6.51
CA HIS A 120 -12.33 14.13 6.81
C HIS A 120 -11.77 13.98 8.22
N GLN A 121 -12.62 13.78 9.23
CA GLN A 121 -12.18 13.56 10.62
C GLN A 121 -11.26 12.33 10.72
N TRP A 122 -11.65 11.18 10.17
CA TRP A 122 -10.86 9.96 10.31
C TRP A 122 -9.54 10.00 9.52
N LEU A 123 -9.47 10.74 8.40
CA LEU A 123 -8.21 11.03 7.72
C LEU A 123 -7.30 11.96 8.54
N GLN A 124 -7.86 12.94 9.24
CA GLN A 124 -7.12 13.81 10.16
C GLN A 124 -6.59 13.02 11.37
N ASP A 125 -7.44 12.24 12.04
CA ASP A 125 -7.05 11.34 13.14
C ASP A 125 -5.88 10.44 12.74
N ALA A 126 -5.89 9.86 11.53
CA ALA A 126 -4.82 9.00 11.02
C ALA A 126 -3.49 9.75 10.76
N VAL A 127 -3.55 11.02 10.33
CA VAL A 127 -2.37 11.88 10.15
C VAL A 127 -1.81 12.32 11.51
N GLU A 128 -2.66 12.71 12.46
CA GLU A 128 -2.24 13.15 13.80
C GLU A 128 -1.67 12.02 14.64
N ALA A 129 -2.26 10.82 14.56
CA ALA A 129 -1.73 9.60 15.15
C ALA A 129 -0.47 9.07 14.45
N LYS A 130 -0.06 9.67 13.32
CA LYS A 130 1.13 9.31 12.52
C LYS A 130 1.11 7.86 12.05
N VAL A 131 -0.07 7.38 11.65
CA VAL A 131 -0.25 6.08 10.99
C VAL A 131 0.65 5.98 9.76
N ILE A 132 1.18 4.79 9.46
CA ILE A 132 2.06 4.61 8.30
C ILE A 132 1.25 4.77 7.00
N GLU A 133 1.66 5.73 6.16
CA GLU A 133 1.00 6.07 4.88
C GLU A 133 -0.53 6.29 5.03
N PRO A 134 -1.00 7.31 5.79
CA PRO A 134 -2.41 7.43 6.16
C PRO A 134 -3.34 7.70 4.97
N THR A 135 -2.79 8.17 3.84
CA THR A 135 -3.50 8.37 2.56
C THR A 135 -3.48 7.14 1.64
N ALA A 136 -2.87 6.03 2.07
CA ALA A 136 -2.91 4.79 1.31
C ALA A 136 -4.32 4.20 1.29
N VAL A 137 -4.80 3.89 0.09
CA VAL A 137 -6.12 3.34 -0.14
C VAL A 137 -6.02 2.17 -1.12
N ILE A 138 -6.62 1.04 -0.76
CA ILE A 138 -6.72 -0.12 -1.64
C ILE A 138 -7.85 0.17 -2.63
N VAL A 139 -7.55 0.28 -3.92
CA VAL A 139 -8.56 0.42 -4.98
C VAL A 139 -8.77 -0.90 -5.70
N ALA A 140 -9.98 -1.44 -5.63
CA ALA A 140 -10.44 -2.60 -6.36
C ALA A 140 -11.17 -2.16 -7.65
N THR A 141 -10.87 -2.84 -8.75
CA THR A 141 -11.46 -2.63 -10.09
C THR A 141 -11.65 -3.99 -10.76
N SER A 142 -12.79 -4.21 -11.42
CA SER A 142 -13.08 -5.43 -12.18
C SER A 142 -13.01 -5.23 -13.68
N THR A 143 -12.94 -6.32 -14.43
CA THR A 143 -13.33 -6.34 -15.85
C THR A 143 -14.86 -6.42 -15.99
N PRO A 144 -15.45 -6.18 -17.19
CA PRO A 144 -16.91 -6.23 -17.38
C PRO A 144 -17.54 -7.61 -17.14
N ASP A 145 -16.78 -8.69 -17.33
CA ASP A 145 -17.12 -10.08 -16.98
C ASP A 145 -16.90 -10.42 -15.50
N GLY A 146 -16.61 -9.41 -14.66
CA GLY A 146 -16.67 -9.52 -13.20
C GLY A 146 -15.38 -9.95 -12.51
N HIS A 147 -14.26 -10.16 -13.21
CA HIS A 147 -12.99 -10.56 -12.57
C HIS A 147 -12.33 -9.38 -11.82
N PRO A 148 -12.28 -9.39 -10.48
CA PRO A 148 -11.74 -8.28 -9.69
C PRO A 148 -10.22 -8.27 -9.69
N SER A 149 -9.62 -7.10 -9.44
CA SER A 149 -8.24 -6.99 -9.01
C SER A 149 -8.01 -5.73 -8.19
N MET A 150 -7.11 -5.81 -7.21
CA MET A 150 -6.84 -4.75 -6.23
C MET A 150 -5.37 -4.34 -6.23
N ARG A 151 -5.09 -3.14 -5.72
CA ARG A 151 -3.75 -2.59 -5.45
C ARG A 151 -3.87 -1.33 -4.62
N THR A 152 -2.82 -0.98 -3.88
CA THR A 152 -2.74 0.32 -3.20
C THR A 152 -2.50 1.46 -4.19
N VAL A 153 -3.20 2.57 -4.00
CA VAL A 153 -2.86 3.90 -4.52
C VAL A 153 -2.79 4.89 -3.35
N LEU A 154 -2.32 6.11 -3.58
CA LEU A 154 -2.39 7.18 -2.58
C LEU A 154 -3.51 8.14 -2.97
N LEU A 155 -4.50 8.30 -2.10
CA LEU A 155 -5.46 9.40 -2.16
C LEU A 155 -4.71 10.73 -2.10
N LYS A 156 -5.18 11.77 -2.77
CA LYS A 156 -4.59 13.12 -2.70
C LYS A 156 -5.57 14.17 -2.19
N GLU A 157 -6.80 14.13 -2.67
CA GLU A 157 -7.85 15.06 -2.28
C GLU A 157 -9.15 14.29 -1.98
N VAL A 158 -9.98 14.85 -1.10
CA VAL A 158 -11.41 14.58 -1.00
C VAL A 158 -12.07 15.94 -1.25
N LEU A 159 -12.82 16.06 -2.34
CA LEU A 159 -13.28 17.35 -2.85
C LEU A 159 -14.62 17.16 -3.59
N HIS A 160 -15.59 18.05 -3.36
CA HIS A 160 -16.95 17.95 -3.93
C HIS A 160 -17.59 16.56 -3.77
N ASN A 161 -17.35 15.91 -2.62
CA ASN A 161 -17.80 14.56 -2.28
C ASN A 161 -17.31 13.46 -3.25
N GLU A 162 -16.13 13.69 -3.87
CA GLU A 162 -15.37 12.71 -4.65
C GLU A 162 -14.00 12.40 -4.01
N PHE A 163 -13.57 11.15 -4.11
CA PHE A 163 -12.23 10.69 -3.68
C PHE A 163 -11.26 10.73 -4.87
N ILE A 164 -10.21 11.55 -4.77
CA ILE A 164 -9.29 11.82 -5.89
C ILE A 164 -7.93 11.13 -5.70
N PHE A 165 -7.50 10.38 -6.71
CA PHE A 165 -6.16 9.80 -6.81
C PHE A 165 -5.63 9.90 -8.25
N TYR A 166 -4.31 9.77 -8.42
CA TYR A 166 -3.67 9.97 -9.73
C TYR A 166 -2.89 8.73 -10.19
N SER A 167 -3.01 8.36 -11.46
CA SER A 167 -2.46 7.11 -12.01
C SER A 167 -2.19 7.21 -13.51
N ASN A 168 -1.43 6.25 -14.06
CA ASN A 168 -1.38 6.02 -15.49
C ASN A 168 -2.70 5.36 -15.96
N TYR A 169 -3.26 5.88 -17.06
CA TYR A 169 -4.55 5.50 -17.67
C TYR A 169 -4.48 4.16 -18.43
N GLU A 170 -3.32 3.81 -18.98
CA GLU A 170 -3.06 2.57 -19.73
C GLU A 170 -2.74 1.37 -18.82
N SER A 171 -2.49 1.61 -17.53
CA SER A 171 -2.29 0.55 -16.54
C SER A 171 -3.53 -0.35 -16.40
N ARG A 172 -3.38 -1.60 -15.93
CA ARG A 172 -4.48 -2.57 -15.81
C ARG A 172 -5.71 -1.99 -15.11
N LYS A 173 -5.50 -1.20 -14.05
CA LYS A 173 -6.60 -0.53 -13.33
C LYS A 173 -7.29 0.55 -14.16
N GLY A 174 -6.55 1.32 -14.96
CA GLY A 174 -7.10 2.39 -15.80
C GLY A 174 -7.88 1.83 -17.00
N GLN A 175 -7.36 0.77 -17.62
CA GLN A 175 -8.09 0.01 -18.65
C GLN A 175 -9.38 -0.60 -18.08
N GLN A 176 -9.32 -1.21 -16.89
CA GLN A 176 -10.50 -1.72 -16.19
C GLN A 176 -11.52 -0.60 -15.89
N MET A 177 -11.10 0.49 -15.25
CA MET A 177 -11.98 1.63 -14.93
C MET A 177 -12.61 2.30 -16.17
N LYS A 178 -11.93 2.25 -17.32
CA LYS A 178 -12.48 2.72 -18.60
C LYS A 178 -13.54 1.77 -19.17
N ALA A 179 -13.44 0.46 -18.91
CA ALA A 179 -14.37 -0.56 -19.42
C ALA A 179 -15.52 -0.85 -18.44
N ASN A 180 -15.31 -0.64 -17.15
CA ASN A 180 -16.29 -0.75 -16.07
C ASN A 180 -15.97 0.33 -15.02
N PRO A 181 -16.82 1.37 -14.87
CA PRO A 181 -16.55 2.48 -13.96
C PRO A 181 -16.79 2.15 -12.49
N HIS A 182 -17.37 1.00 -12.15
CA HIS A 182 -17.63 0.63 -10.76
C HIS A 182 -16.33 0.22 -10.04
N VAL A 183 -16.07 0.88 -8.91
CA VAL A 183 -14.86 0.68 -8.10
C VAL A 183 -15.20 0.59 -6.61
N ALA A 184 -14.31 -0.05 -5.86
CA ALA A 184 -14.33 0.02 -4.41
C ALA A 184 -12.99 0.54 -3.88
N LEU A 185 -13.05 1.39 -2.85
CA LEU A 185 -11.92 1.91 -2.09
C LEU A 185 -11.95 1.33 -0.68
N THR A 186 -10.79 1.08 -0.09
CA THR A 186 -10.69 0.73 1.33
C THR A 186 -9.47 1.39 1.97
N PHE A 187 -9.73 2.21 2.98
CA PHE A 187 -8.75 2.71 3.94
C PHE A 187 -8.67 1.73 5.11
N LEU A 188 -7.47 1.44 5.60
CA LEU A 188 -7.23 0.49 6.68
C LEU A 188 -6.09 1.03 7.55
N TRP A 189 -6.44 1.44 8.77
CA TRP A 189 -5.49 1.97 9.75
C TRP A 189 -5.45 1.01 10.94
N HIS A 190 -4.50 0.07 10.91
CA HIS A 190 -4.36 -1.00 11.90
C HIS A 190 -4.12 -0.45 13.31
N GLU A 191 -3.39 0.66 13.41
CA GLU A 191 -3.04 1.36 14.64
C GLU A 191 -4.27 1.96 15.33
N LEU A 192 -5.24 2.48 14.57
CA LEU A 192 -6.51 3.04 15.08
C LEU A 192 -7.65 2.01 15.14
N GLU A 193 -7.42 0.80 14.63
CA GLU A 193 -8.41 -0.27 14.53
C GLU A 193 -9.62 0.13 13.67
N ARG A 194 -9.39 0.90 12.58
CA ARG A 194 -10.44 1.50 11.73
C ARG A 194 -10.32 1.12 10.27
N GLN A 195 -11.48 1.07 9.59
CA GLN A 195 -11.57 1.01 8.13
C GLN A 195 -12.68 1.92 7.61
N ILE A 196 -12.46 2.52 6.45
CA ILE A 196 -13.51 3.14 5.64
C ILE A 196 -13.56 2.37 4.32
N HIS A 197 -14.73 1.80 4.01
CA HIS A 197 -15.01 1.20 2.71
C HIS A 197 -15.89 2.17 1.91
N VAL A 198 -15.58 2.37 0.64
CA VAL A 198 -16.38 3.20 -0.28
C VAL A 198 -16.63 2.39 -1.54
N GLU A 199 -17.86 2.38 -2.03
CA GLU A 199 -18.20 1.84 -3.35
C GLU A 199 -18.88 2.93 -4.18
N GLY A 200 -18.67 2.92 -5.49
CA GLY A 200 -19.29 3.87 -6.41
C GLY A 200 -18.63 3.91 -7.78
N THR A 201 -18.86 4.99 -8.52
CA THR A 201 -18.38 5.16 -9.91
C THR A 201 -17.19 6.10 -10.03
N VAL A 202 -16.26 5.75 -10.94
CA VAL A 202 -15.06 6.55 -11.23
C VAL A 202 -15.16 7.27 -12.57
N ARG A 203 -14.68 8.52 -12.60
CA ARG A 203 -14.43 9.31 -13.81
C ARG A 203 -12.98 9.74 -13.89
N VAL A 204 -12.55 10.12 -15.09
CA VAL A 204 -11.26 10.81 -15.31
C VAL A 204 -11.44 12.29 -14.93
N LEU A 205 -10.41 12.89 -14.32
CA LEU A 205 -10.38 14.34 -14.06
C LEU A 205 -9.93 15.13 -15.29
N GLU A 206 -10.38 16.38 -15.37
CA GLU A 206 -10.00 17.31 -16.44
C GLU A 206 -8.47 17.41 -16.63
N PRO A 207 -8.00 17.60 -17.87
CA PRO A 207 -6.57 17.71 -18.17
C PRO A 207 -5.85 18.75 -17.30
N GLU A 208 -6.47 19.90 -17.05
CA GLU A 208 -5.91 21.06 -16.35
C GLU A 208 -5.68 20.75 -14.87
N LEU A 209 -6.61 20.05 -14.22
CA LEU A 209 -6.45 19.56 -12.84
C LEU A 209 -5.33 18.51 -12.76
N SER A 210 -5.27 17.64 -13.77
CA SER A 210 -4.21 16.64 -13.91
C SER A 210 -2.82 17.27 -14.10
N ASP A 211 -2.71 18.36 -14.86
CA ASP A 211 -1.47 19.13 -15.05
C ASP A 211 -1.08 19.93 -13.80
N ALA A 212 -2.05 20.61 -13.16
CA ALA A 212 -1.83 21.40 -11.95
C ALA A 212 -1.25 20.55 -10.80
N TYR A 213 -1.77 19.34 -10.59
CA TYR A 213 -1.16 18.41 -9.63
C TYR A 213 0.13 17.78 -10.17
N PHE A 214 0.24 17.44 -11.47
CA PHE A 214 1.47 16.89 -12.03
C PHE A 214 2.67 17.82 -11.81
N ASP A 215 2.49 19.13 -11.98
CA ASP A 215 3.55 20.13 -11.83
C ASP A 215 4.05 20.35 -10.40
N GLN A 216 3.25 19.99 -9.39
CA GLN A 216 3.66 20.01 -7.99
C GLN A 216 4.54 18.80 -7.64
N ARG A 217 4.48 17.72 -8.42
CA ARG A 217 5.21 16.48 -8.11
C ARG A 217 6.73 16.66 -8.21
N PRO A 218 7.52 15.96 -7.36
CA PRO A 218 8.97 15.93 -7.46
C PRO A 218 9.45 15.60 -8.88
N TYR A 219 10.58 16.19 -9.29
CA TYR A 219 11.13 16.04 -10.63
C TYR A 219 11.27 14.57 -11.04
N THR A 220 11.84 13.75 -10.16
CA THR A 220 11.99 12.29 -10.36
C THR A 220 10.64 11.57 -10.51
N SER A 221 9.59 11.99 -9.79
CA SER A 221 8.24 11.45 -9.92
C SER A 221 7.55 11.84 -11.23
N ARG A 222 7.83 13.03 -11.77
CA ARG A 222 7.36 13.46 -13.10
C ARG A 222 8.07 12.68 -14.20
N VAL A 223 9.39 12.57 -14.16
CA VAL A 223 10.16 11.75 -15.12
C VAL A 223 9.70 10.29 -15.07
N GLY A 224 9.62 9.70 -13.87
CA GLY A 224 9.17 8.31 -13.67
C GLY A 224 7.78 8.02 -14.25
N ALA A 225 6.85 8.98 -14.19
CA ALA A 225 5.52 8.84 -14.78
C ALA A 225 5.52 8.89 -16.32
N ARG A 226 6.52 9.51 -16.95
CA ARG A 226 6.66 9.56 -18.42
C ARG A 226 7.29 8.30 -19.02
N ILE A 227 8.13 7.60 -18.26
CA ILE A 227 8.90 6.44 -18.74
C ILE A 227 8.34 5.09 -18.30
N SER A 228 7.28 5.06 -17.49
CA SER A 228 6.71 3.83 -16.94
C SER A 228 5.55 3.29 -17.79
N PRO A 229 5.75 2.20 -18.57
CA PRO A 229 4.65 1.47 -19.21
C PRO A 229 3.93 0.64 -18.14
N GLN A 230 3.16 1.33 -17.28
CA GLN A 230 2.65 0.73 -16.05
C GLN A 230 1.76 -0.50 -16.35
N SER A 231 1.93 -1.55 -15.55
CA SER A 231 1.29 -2.88 -15.74
C SER A 231 1.68 -3.67 -16.99
N HIS A 232 2.54 -3.17 -17.87
CA HIS A 232 3.04 -3.94 -19.01
C HIS A 232 4.33 -4.71 -18.65
N PRO A 233 4.59 -5.87 -19.28
CA PRO A 233 5.88 -6.56 -19.14
C PRO A 233 7.04 -5.69 -19.62
N ILE A 234 8.15 -5.73 -18.89
CA ILE A 234 9.43 -5.12 -19.29
C ILE A 234 10.53 -6.20 -19.24
N PRO A 235 11.55 -6.16 -20.11
CA PRO A 235 12.50 -7.27 -20.24
C PRO A 235 13.43 -7.44 -19.03
N ALA A 236 13.78 -6.34 -18.35
CA ALA A 236 14.65 -6.34 -17.17
C ALA A 236 14.52 -5.01 -16.39
N ARG A 237 15.16 -4.92 -15.21
CA ARG A 237 15.22 -3.68 -14.41
C ARG A 237 16.05 -2.59 -15.09
N GLU A 238 17.06 -3.01 -15.86
CA GLU A 238 18.03 -2.16 -16.53
C GLU A 238 17.37 -1.32 -17.63
N PHE A 239 16.29 -1.83 -18.23
CA PHE A 239 15.45 -1.11 -19.19
C PHE A 239 14.85 0.15 -18.56
N ILE A 240 14.12 0.02 -17.45
CA ILE A 240 13.43 1.16 -16.83
C ILE A 240 14.42 2.17 -16.22
N MET A 241 15.59 1.70 -15.76
CA MET A 241 16.69 2.57 -15.33
C MET A 241 17.31 3.35 -16.50
N THR A 242 17.43 2.72 -17.68
CA THR A 242 17.96 3.35 -18.89
C THR A 242 17.02 4.44 -19.42
N GLU A 243 15.72 4.16 -19.51
CA GLU A 243 14.74 5.17 -19.96
C GLU A 243 14.60 6.32 -18.95
N PHE A 244 14.65 6.04 -17.64
CA PHE A 244 14.69 7.08 -16.62
C PHE A 244 15.91 8.01 -16.77
N ALA A 245 17.10 7.47 -17.06
CA ALA A 245 18.31 8.28 -17.27
C ALA A 245 18.21 9.14 -18.54
N LYS A 246 17.69 8.58 -19.66
CA LYS A 246 17.45 9.31 -20.91
C LYS A 246 16.48 10.47 -20.73
N GLU A 247 15.29 10.22 -20.18
CA GLU A 247 14.24 11.24 -20.03
C GLU A 247 14.62 12.28 -18.96
N SER A 248 15.41 11.91 -17.95
CA SER A 248 16.03 12.89 -17.03
C SER A 248 16.98 13.85 -17.77
N LEU A 249 17.91 13.34 -18.57
CA LEU A 249 18.86 14.21 -19.29
C LEU A 249 18.16 15.15 -20.28
N LYS A 250 17.12 14.67 -20.96
CA LYS A 250 16.27 15.43 -21.90
C LYS A 250 15.56 16.63 -21.25
N PHE A 251 15.16 16.50 -19.99
CA PHE A 251 14.47 17.54 -19.22
C PHE A 251 15.32 18.16 -18.10
N LEU A 252 16.64 18.01 -18.12
CA LEU A 252 17.51 18.62 -17.12
C LEU A 252 17.41 20.15 -17.20
N GLY A 253 17.02 20.80 -16.10
CA GLY A 253 16.79 22.24 -16.05
C GLY A 253 15.56 22.73 -16.85
N ARG A 254 14.64 21.84 -17.24
CA ARG A 254 13.44 22.17 -18.05
C ARG A 254 12.17 21.69 -17.36
N LYS A 255 11.03 22.30 -17.69
CA LYS A 255 9.70 21.78 -17.28
C LYS A 255 9.50 20.40 -17.89
N VAL A 256 9.20 19.41 -17.04
CA VAL A 256 8.76 18.08 -17.48
C VAL A 256 7.23 18.16 -17.71
N PRO A 257 6.71 18.00 -18.94
CA PRO A 257 5.28 18.02 -19.20
C PRO A 257 4.64 16.68 -18.81
N ARG A 258 3.36 16.70 -18.43
CA ARG A 258 2.57 15.48 -18.18
C ARG A 258 2.51 14.62 -19.44
N PRO A 259 2.62 13.29 -19.35
CA PRO A 259 2.30 12.41 -20.47
C PRO A 259 0.78 12.27 -20.58
N ALA A 260 0.24 12.24 -21.80
CA ALA A 260 -1.21 12.09 -22.03
C ALA A 260 -1.81 10.83 -21.39
N THR A 261 -0.97 9.82 -21.14
CA THR A 261 -1.30 8.53 -20.52
C THR A 261 -1.37 8.57 -18.99
N TRP A 262 -1.32 9.76 -18.37
CA TRP A 262 -1.36 9.92 -16.90
C TRP A 262 -2.20 11.13 -16.49
N GLY A 263 -2.94 10.97 -15.40
CA GLY A 263 -3.70 12.05 -14.76
C GLY A 263 -4.56 11.56 -13.60
N GLY A 264 -5.60 12.34 -13.28
CA GLY A 264 -6.46 12.13 -12.13
C GLY A 264 -7.65 11.21 -12.42
N PHE A 265 -8.08 10.53 -11.37
CA PHE A 265 -9.34 9.81 -11.27
C PHE A 265 -10.10 10.36 -10.06
N ALA A 266 -11.40 10.62 -10.23
CA ALA A 266 -12.31 11.00 -9.16
C ALA A 266 -13.36 9.90 -8.99
N VAL A 267 -13.52 9.40 -7.78
CA VAL A 267 -14.54 8.40 -7.42
C VAL A 267 -15.67 9.10 -6.69
N LYS A 268 -16.85 9.15 -7.31
CA LYS A 268 -18.08 9.55 -6.63
C LYS A 268 -18.55 8.39 -5.76
N ALA A 269 -18.84 8.65 -4.49
CA ALA A 269 -19.36 7.63 -3.60
C ALA A 269 -20.86 7.38 -3.85
N GLU A 270 -21.24 6.10 -3.88
CA GLU A 270 -22.62 5.61 -3.89
C GLU A 270 -22.93 4.78 -2.63
N ARG A 271 -21.89 4.45 -1.85
CA ARG A 271 -21.95 3.76 -0.56
C ARG A 271 -20.72 4.13 0.26
N ILE A 272 -20.88 4.45 1.54
CA ILE A 272 -19.76 4.65 2.48
C ILE A 272 -20.02 3.87 3.77
N GLU A 273 -19.11 2.97 4.13
CA GLU A 273 -19.18 2.18 5.36
C GLU A 273 -17.99 2.45 6.28
N PHE A 274 -18.29 2.84 7.52
CA PHE A 274 -17.32 3.04 8.60
C PHE A 274 -17.31 1.83 9.52
N TRP A 275 -16.14 1.24 9.73
CA TRP A 275 -15.91 0.10 10.61
C TRP A 275 -14.91 0.47 11.70
N GLN A 276 -15.25 0.15 12.96
CA GLN A 276 -14.38 0.32 14.12
C GLN A 276 -14.22 -1.01 14.87
N GLY A 277 -12.97 -1.37 15.15
CA GLY A 277 -12.56 -2.53 15.93
C GLY A 277 -13.13 -2.49 17.35
N ARG A 278 -13.69 -3.61 17.80
CA ARG A 278 -14.27 -3.79 19.15
C ARG A 278 -13.99 -5.19 19.68
N LYS A 279 -14.09 -5.32 21.00
CA LYS A 279 -13.86 -6.59 21.72
C LYS A 279 -14.87 -7.65 21.32
N SER A 280 -14.48 -8.91 21.49
CA SER A 280 -15.34 -10.07 21.22
C SER A 280 -15.88 -10.14 19.77
N ARG A 281 -15.25 -9.42 18.83
CA ARG A 281 -15.69 -9.24 17.42
C ARG A 281 -17.04 -8.53 17.25
N LEU A 282 -17.56 -7.84 18.28
CA LEU A 282 -18.79 -7.05 18.18
C LEU A 282 -18.52 -5.65 17.63
N HIS A 283 -18.00 -5.62 16.41
CA HIS A 283 -17.56 -4.41 15.69
C HIS A 283 -18.67 -3.38 15.51
N ASP A 284 -18.32 -2.10 15.64
CA ASP A 284 -19.24 -1.01 15.32
C ASP A 284 -19.15 -0.75 13.80
N ARG A 285 -20.28 -0.93 13.09
CA ARG A 285 -20.40 -0.73 11.64
C ARG A 285 -21.53 0.25 11.34
N PHE A 286 -21.24 1.31 10.59
CA PHE A 286 -22.22 2.28 10.12
C PHE A 286 -22.12 2.48 8.60
N LEU A 287 -23.25 2.31 7.94
CA LEU A 287 -23.43 2.42 6.50
C LEU A 287 -24.20 3.71 6.18
N TYR A 288 -23.68 4.46 5.22
CA TYR A 288 -24.38 5.53 4.52
C TYR A 288 -24.69 5.14 3.07
N LEU A 289 -25.90 5.48 2.61
CA LEU A 289 -26.35 5.42 1.22
C LEU A 289 -26.94 6.78 0.83
N PRO A 290 -26.76 7.26 -0.41
CA PRO A 290 -27.32 8.53 -0.86
C PRO A 290 -28.81 8.38 -1.16
N GLU A 291 -29.59 9.39 -0.80
CA GLU A 291 -31.03 9.46 -1.06
C GLU A 291 -31.35 10.40 -2.23
N GLU A 292 -32.56 10.30 -2.79
CA GLU A 292 -32.97 11.07 -3.98
C GLU A 292 -32.99 12.61 -3.75
N ASP A 293 -33.12 13.06 -2.51
CA ASP A 293 -33.08 14.47 -2.12
C ASP A 293 -31.65 15.03 -1.95
N GLY A 294 -30.63 14.19 -2.17
CA GLY A 294 -29.21 14.55 -2.01
C GLY A 294 -28.69 14.44 -0.57
N THR A 295 -29.51 14.00 0.39
CA THR A 295 -29.05 13.61 1.73
C THR A 295 -28.47 12.19 1.73
N TRP A 296 -28.07 11.70 2.92
CA TRP A 296 -27.63 10.32 3.10
C TRP A 296 -28.41 9.65 4.24
N SER A 297 -29.01 8.50 3.97
CA SER A 297 -29.53 7.65 5.05
C SER A 297 -28.37 6.99 5.80
N LEU A 298 -28.60 6.68 7.08
CA LEU A 298 -27.57 6.14 7.97
C LEU A 298 -28.11 4.95 8.76
N THR A 299 -27.49 3.79 8.57
CA THR A 299 -27.90 2.49 9.14
C THR A 299 -26.75 1.84 9.89
N ARG A 300 -27.02 1.19 11.05
CA ARG A 300 -26.05 0.31 11.72
C ARG A 300 -26.11 -1.08 11.09
N LEU A 301 -24.96 -1.66 10.77
CA LEU A 301 -24.86 -3.05 10.33
C LEU A 301 -24.48 -3.96 11.51
N ALA A 302 -24.80 -5.25 11.38
CA ALA A 302 -24.24 -6.29 12.22
C ALA A 302 -22.73 -6.50 11.90
N PRO A 303 -21.90 -6.89 12.87
CA PRO A 303 -20.46 -7.09 12.69
C PRO A 303 -20.13 -8.18 11.66
#